data_AF-A0A4U5NFJ7-F1
#
_entry.id   AF-A0A4U5NFJ7-F1
#
_cell.length_a   1.000
_cell.length_b   1.000
_cell.length_c   1.000
_cell.angle_alpha   90.00
_cell.angle_beta   90.00
_cell.angle_gamma   90.00
#
_symmetry.space_group_name_H-M   'P 1'
#
loop_
_entity.id
_entity.type
_entity.pdbx_description
1 polymer ?
#
loop_
_entity_poly.entity_id
_entity_poly.type
_entity_poly.pdbx_seq_one_letter_code
_entity_poly.pdbx_strand_id
1 'polypeptide(L)'
;MKTFVLIALALIGFCVFAQAGQFCDSCKDIVKKAEDAGDYSDTWLKEHIPGICGALGPLEKTCAEALNKISQKLDEAVKNKEDPFKACESVKLC
;
A
#
# COMPACT_ATOMS: atom_id res chain seq x y z
N MET A 1 -31.50 -0.62 -19.43
CA MET A 1 -30.35 0.26 -19.16
C MET A 1 -30.01 0.40 -17.67
N LYS A 2 -31.00 0.59 -16.77
CA LYS A 2 -30.76 0.74 -15.31
C LYS A 2 -30.22 -0.52 -14.61
N THR A 3 -30.57 -1.72 -15.08
CA THR A 3 -30.16 -2.99 -14.46
C THR A 3 -28.68 -3.34 -14.68
N PHE A 4 -28.09 -2.94 -15.81
CA PHE A 4 -26.68 -3.24 -16.13
C PHE A 4 -25.69 -2.43 -15.29
N VAL A 5 -26.07 -1.19 -14.90
CA VAL A 5 -25.24 -0.32 -14.04
C VAL A 5 -25.15 -0.85 -12.61
N LEU A 6 -26.25 -1.43 -12.09
CA LEU A 6 -26.30 -1.99 -10.74
C LEU A 6 -25.47 -3.28 -10.61
N ILE A 7 -25.43 -4.12 -11.66
CA ILE A 7 -24.61 -5.34 -11.68
C ILE A 7 -23.12 -4.99 -11.79
N ALA A 8 -22.77 -3.97 -12.57
CA ALA A 8 -21.38 -3.49 -12.65
C ALA A 8 -20.89 -2.94 -11.30
N LEU A 9 -21.71 -2.16 -10.58
CA LEU A 9 -21.36 -1.65 -9.24
C LEU A 9 -21.20 -2.76 -8.19
N ALA A 10 -21.99 -3.83 -8.27
CA ALA A 10 -21.86 -4.99 -7.36
C ALA A 10 -20.57 -5.80 -7.61
N LEU A 11 -20.12 -5.92 -8.85
CA LEU A 11 -18.86 -6.59 -9.20
C LEU A 11 -17.63 -5.73 -8.87
N ILE A 12 -17.73 -4.40 -9.07
CA ILE A 12 -16.69 -3.45 -8.64
C ILE A 12 -16.59 -3.43 -7.12
N GLY A 13 -17.71 -3.54 -6.40
CA GLY A 13 -17.75 -3.62 -4.95
C GLY A 13 -17.08 -4.87 -4.37
N PHE A 14 -17.05 -6.00 -5.08
CA PHE A 14 -16.41 -7.24 -4.60
C PHE A 14 -14.88 -7.21 -4.72
N CYS A 15 -14.33 -6.45 -5.68
CA CYS A 15 -12.87 -6.36 -5.87
C CYS A 15 -12.18 -5.40 -4.88
N VAL A 16 -12.89 -4.38 -4.38
CA VAL A 16 -12.29 -3.35 -3.49
C VAL A 16 -11.92 -3.94 -2.12
N PHE A 17 -12.66 -4.92 -1.60
CA PHE A 17 -12.35 -5.56 -0.32
C PHE A 17 -11.17 -6.55 -0.39
N ALA A 18 -10.90 -7.14 -1.56
CA ALA A 18 -9.77 -8.06 -1.74
C ALA A 18 -8.42 -7.33 -1.83
N GLN A 19 -8.41 -6.08 -2.30
CA GLN A 19 -7.18 -5.30 -2.50
C GLN A 19 -6.58 -4.80 -1.19
N ALA A 20 -7.41 -4.45 -0.19
CA ALA A 20 -6.95 -3.95 1.11
C ALA A 20 -6.02 -4.95 1.83
N GLY A 21 -6.35 -6.25 1.80
CA GLY A 21 -5.50 -7.29 2.39
C GLY A 21 -4.14 -7.39 1.71
N GLN A 22 -4.12 -7.34 0.37
CA GLN A 22 -2.88 -7.45 -0.41
C GLN A 22 -1.95 -6.25 -0.19
N PHE A 23 -2.49 -5.05 -0.04
CA PHE A 23 -1.72 -3.86 0.31
C PHE A 23 -1.16 -3.92 1.73
N CYS A 24 -1.98 -4.38 2.68
CA CYS A 24 -1.58 -4.53 4.07
C CYS A 24 -0.42 -5.54 4.20
N ASP A 25 -0.52 -6.70 3.53
CA ASP A 25 0.54 -7.70 3.54
C ASP A 25 1.82 -7.21 2.85
N SER A 26 1.68 -6.53 1.71
CA SER A 26 2.84 -5.94 1.01
C SER A 26 3.53 -4.87 1.86
N CYS A 27 2.76 -4.01 2.53
CA CYS A 27 3.29 -2.99 3.43
C CYS A 27 4.01 -3.61 4.63
N LYS A 28 3.42 -4.61 5.29
CA LYS A 28 4.06 -5.31 6.42
C LYS A 28 5.36 -5.98 6.00
N ASP A 29 5.39 -6.60 4.82
CA ASP A 29 6.60 -7.23 4.28
C ASP A 29 7.70 -6.19 4.03
N ILE A 30 7.33 -5.01 3.53
CA ILE A 30 8.25 -3.87 3.36
C ILE A 30 8.79 -3.41 4.71
N VAL A 31 7.93 -3.12 5.68
CA VAL A 31 8.34 -2.64 7.01
C VAL A 31 9.22 -3.68 7.72
N LYS A 32 8.94 -4.98 7.54
CA LYS A 32 9.77 -6.03 8.12
C LYS A 32 11.14 -6.13 7.45
N LYS A 33 11.19 -6.11 6.10
CA LYS A 33 12.46 -6.09 5.34
C LYS A 33 13.28 -4.85 5.66
N ALA A 34 12.60 -3.74 5.89
CA ALA A 34 13.16 -2.48 6.30
C ALA A 34 13.84 -2.56 7.68
N GLU A 35 13.16 -3.14 8.67
CA GLU A 35 13.72 -3.41 9.99
C GLU A 35 14.89 -4.39 9.94
N ASP A 36 14.80 -5.45 9.13
CA ASP A 36 15.84 -6.47 8.98
C ASP A 36 17.09 -5.95 8.25
N ALA A 37 16.92 -5.07 7.24
CA ALA A 37 18.04 -4.50 6.49
C ALA A 37 18.78 -3.41 7.28
N GLY A 38 18.13 -2.79 8.27
CA GLY A 38 18.68 -1.69 9.07
C GLY A 38 18.93 -0.38 8.30
N ASP A 39 18.82 -0.39 6.98
CA ASP A 39 19.02 0.75 6.06
C ASP A 39 17.77 0.99 5.19
N TYR A 40 16.61 0.87 5.81
CA TYR A 40 15.40 1.38 5.20
C TYR A 40 15.49 2.89 5.07
N SER A 41 15.19 3.37 3.88
CA SER A 41 15.09 4.79 3.62
C SER A 41 13.89 5.05 2.71
N ASP A 42 13.42 6.29 2.76
CA ASP A 42 12.45 6.83 1.81
C ASP A 42 12.83 6.52 0.35
N THR A 43 14.14 6.48 0.04
CA THR A 43 14.70 6.07 -1.25
C THR A 43 14.37 4.61 -1.61
N TRP A 44 14.54 3.67 -0.67
CA TRP A 44 14.25 2.25 -0.91
C TRP A 44 12.78 2.03 -1.26
N LEU A 45 11.87 2.72 -0.54
CA LEU A 45 10.45 2.63 -0.83
C LEU A 45 10.15 3.19 -2.21
N LYS A 46 10.68 4.37 -2.55
CA LYS A 46 10.50 5.01 -3.86
C LYS A 46 10.94 4.14 -5.04
N GLU A 47 12.00 3.37 -4.89
CA GLU A 47 12.46 2.42 -5.91
C GLU A 47 11.51 1.23 -6.09
N HIS A 48 10.77 0.85 -5.04
CA HIS A 48 9.83 -0.27 -5.04
C HIS A 48 8.37 0.15 -5.32
N ILE A 49 8.02 1.43 -5.21
CA ILE A 49 6.70 1.98 -5.54
C ILE A 49 6.18 1.51 -6.91
N PRO A 50 6.98 1.54 -8.02
CA PRO A 50 6.49 1.11 -9.33
C PRO A 50 6.08 -0.37 -9.36
N GLY A 51 6.79 -1.23 -8.62
CA GLY A 51 6.46 -2.66 -8.54
C GLY A 51 5.17 -2.93 -7.76
N ILE A 52 4.97 -2.19 -6.65
CA ILE A 52 3.78 -2.31 -5.80
C ILE A 52 2.55 -1.74 -6.51
N CYS A 53 2.70 -0.56 -7.11
CA CYS A 53 1.60 0.16 -7.74
C CYS A 53 1.31 -0.30 -9.17
N GLY A 54 2.29 -0.83 -9.90
CA GLY A 54 2.11 -1.33 -11.27
C GLY A 54 1.13 -2.51 -11.34
N ALA A 55 0.96 -3.26 -10.25
CA ALA A 55 -0.04 -4.32 -10.12
C ALA A 55 -1.50 -3.80 -10.11
N LEU A 56 -1.69 -2.48 -9.95
CA LEU A 56 -3.01 -1.86 -9.82
C LEU A 56 -3.55 -1.25 -11.11
N GLY A 57 -2.79 -1.32 -12.21
CA GLY A 57 -3.18 -0.82 -13.52
C GLY A 57 -3.65 0.64 -13.45
N PRO A 58 -4.95 0.94 -13.69
CA PRO A 58 -5.45 2.32 -13.73
C PRO A 58 -5.28 3.11 -12.42
N LEU A 59 -5.08 2.44 -11.28
CA LEU A 59 -4.84 3.09 -9.98
C LEU A 59 -3.35 3.28 -9.66
N GLU A 60 -2.44 2.89 -10.56
CA GLU A 60 -0.99 2.98 -10.36
C GLU A 60 -0.56 4.38 -9.93
N LYS A 61 -1.03 5.42 -10.64
CA LYS A 61 -0.67 6.82 -10.33
C LYS A 61 -1.12 7.24 -8.94
N THR A 62 -2.36 6.93 -8.58
CA THR A 62 -2.92 7.27 -7.26
C THR A 62 -2.20 6.50 -6.15
N CYS A 63 -1.86 5.23 -6.39
CA CYS A 63 -1.03 4.44 -5.49
C CYS A 63 0.36 5.05 -5.33
N ALA A 64 1.02 5.44 -6.43
CA ALA A 64 2.36 6.02 -6.37
C ALA A 64 2.38 7.36 -5.65
N GLU A 65 1.34 8.19 -5.83
CA GLU A 65 1.17 9.44 -5.09
C GLU A 65 0.89 9.20 -3.60
N ALA A 66 0.11 8.16 -3.26
CA ALA A 66 -0.15 7.77 -1.88
C ALA A 66 1.13 7.24 -1.21
N LEU A 67 1.82 6.27 -1.82
CA LEU A 67 3.06 5.68 -1.32
C LEU A 67 4.17 6.74 -1.16
N ASN A 68 4.31 7.69 -2.08
CA ASN A 68 5.25 8.80 -1.95
C ASN A 68 4.92 9.76 -0.79
N LYS A 69 3.64 9.93 -0.45
CA LYS A 69 3.23 10.79 0.68
C LYS A 69 3.44 10.10 2.02
N ILE A 70 3.36 8.77 2.04
CA ILE A 70 3.51 7.99 3.27
C ILE A 70 4.93 7.45 3.46
N SER A 71 5.79 7.53 2.44
CA SER A 71 7.17 7.01 2.49
C SER A 71 7.94 7.54 3.69
N GLN A 72 7.82 8.84 3.94
CA GLN A 72 8.43 9.51 5.07
C GLN A 72 7.86 9.02 6.41
N LYS A 73 6.54 8.81 6.50
CA LYS A 73 5.91 8.28 7.72
C LYS A 73 6.29 6.83 7.98
N LEU A 74 6.40 6.01 6.93
CA LEU A 74 6.87 4.64 7.04
C LEU A 74 8.34 4.59 7.48
N ASP A 75 9.16 5.53 6.99
CA ASP A 75 10.57 5.67 7.38
C ASP A 75 10.71 6.05 8.86
N GLU A 76 9.89 6.98 9.35
CA GLU A 76 9.80 7.29 10.77
C GLU A 76 9.32 6.09 11.59
N ALA A 77 8.30 5.35 11.13
CA ALA A 77 7.78 4.17 11.81
C ALA A 77 8.82 3.05 11.93
N VAL A 78 9.56 2.78 10.85
CA VAL A 78 10.68 1.80 10.85
C VAL A 78 11.79 2.25 11.80
N LYS A 79 12.20 3.53 11.77
CA LYS A 79 13.22 4.07 12.68
C LYS A 79 12.81 3.98 14.14
N ASN A 80 11.52 4.16 14.42
CA ASN A 80 10.94 4.02 15.75
C ASN A 80 10.68 2.56 16.15
N LYS A 81 10.95 1.58 15.28
CA LYS A 81 10.64 0.15 15.47
C LYS A 81 9.17 -0.07 15.83
N GLU A 82 8.30 0.68 15.15
CA GLU A 82 6.87 0.46 15.27
C GLU A 82 6.51 -0.90 14.70
N ASP A 83 5.55 -1.56 15.33
CA ASP A 83 5.01 -2.83 14.84
C ASP A 83 4.57 -2.69 13.37
N PRO A 84 4.94 -3.63 12.47
CA PRO A 84 4.65 -3.53 11.04
C PRO A 84 3.16 -3.35 10.72
N PHE A 85 2.27 -3.95 11.51
CA PHE A 85 0.83 -3.77 11.32
C PHE A 85 0.41 -2.34 11.68
N LYS A 86 0.90 -1.80 12.80
CA LYS A 86 0.63 -0.40 13.21
C LYS A 86 1.21 0.64 12.26
N ALA A 87 2.41 0.41 11.74
CA ALA A 87 3.04 1.27 10.75
C ALA A 87 2.17 1.36 9.48
N CYS A 88 1.65 0.22 9.03
CA CYS A 88 0.79 0.11 7.85
C CYS A 88 -0.65 0.60 8.09
N GLU A 89 -1.18 0.47 9.31
CA GLU A 89 -2.48 1.03 9.72
C GLU A 89 -2.44 2.57 9.75
N SER A 90 -1.32 3.14 10.20
CA SER A 90 -1.11 4.59 10.30
C SER A 90 -1.12 5.29 8.94
N VAL A 91 -0.92 4.54 7.86
CA VAL A 91 -0.87 5.00 6.48
C VAL A 91 -2.05 4.50 5.63
N LYS A 92 -3.05 3.87 6.27
CA LYS A 92 -4.28 3.37 5.63
C LYS A 92 -4.03 2.31 4.54
N LEU A 93 -2.93 1.58 4.63
CA LEU A 93 -2.67 0.39 3.80
C LEU A 93 -3.18 -0.89 4.48
N CYS A 94 -3.21 -0.86 5.81
CA CYS A 94 -4.13 -1.60 6.67
C CYS A 94 -5.11 -0.56 7.29
#